data_AF-A0A0S3UAB1-F1
#
_entry.id   AF-A0A0S3UAB1-F1
#
_cell.length_a   1.000
_cell.length_b   1.000
_cell.length_c   1.000
_cell.angle_alpha   90.00
_cell.angle_beta   90.00
_cell.angle_gamma   90.00
#
_symmetry.space_group_name_H-M   'P 1'
#
loop_
_entity.id
_entity.type
_entity.pdbx_description
1 polymer ?
#
loop_
_entity_poly.entity_id
_entity_poly.type
_entity_poly.pdbx_seq_one_letter_code
_entity_poly.pdbx_strand_id
1 'polypeptide(L)'
;MNSLKLNAEECSSFGCLVLHYLEKNPDTNMSQLAREVGISRAGLGWICRKESNPDEETALRVARTIGANFTEVSRLVHENKLEKLAQRNRLIYATKFSKDSYQVTIPLEDAIAGLSALFQAFHTVTQSVPEIEKPTDFQIYKQAYEIIKREFLSRKIPRKLHEPQKEISQP
;
A
#
# COMPACT_ATOMS: atom_id res chain seq x y z
N MET A 1 -1.22 -3.53 33.57
CA MET A 1 -1.90 -3.83 32.29
C MET A 1 -1.27 -2.98 31.20
N ASN A 2 -0.42 -3.55 30.33
CA ASN A 2 0.18 -2.79 29.23
C ASN A 2 -0.89 -2.51 28.16
N SER A 3 -1.32 -1.26 28.09
CA SER A 3 -2.09 -0.72 26.99
C SER A 3 -1.15 -0.63 25.79
N LEU A 4 -1.32 -1.49 24.79
CA LEU A 4 -0.94 -1.14 23.42
C LEU A 4 -1.75 0.11 23.06
N LYS A 5 -1.27 1.28 23.48
CA LYS A 5 -1.75 2.57 22.98
C LYS A 5 -1.19 2.65 21.58
N LEU A 6 -2.03 2.37 20.60
CA LEU A 6 -1.74 2.73 19.22
C LEU A 6 -1.58 4.25 19.18
N ASN A 7 -0.36 4.73 18.94
CA ASN A 7 -0.12 6.14 18.66
C ASN A 7 -0.53 6.39 17.21
N ALA A 8 -1.33 7.43 16.97
CA ALA A 8 -1.74 7.82 15.62
C ALA A 8 -0.53 8.07 14.69
N GLU A 9 0.59 8.53 15.23
CA GLU A 9 1.83 8.77 14.47
C GLU A 9 2.47 7.48 13.92
N GLU A 10 2.29 6.35 14.63
CA GLU A 10 2.80 5.04 14.22
C GLU A 10 1.80 4.27 13.34
N CYS A 11 0.57 4.75 13.25
CA CYS A 11 -0.49 4.10 12.49
C CYS A 11 -0.39 4.39 11.00
N SER A 12 -0.64 3.37 10.19
CA SER A 12 -0.95 3.58 8.77
C SER A 12 -2.31 4.26 8.65
N SER A 13 -2.66 4.78 7.48
CA SER A 13 -4.01 5.31 7.23
C SER A 13 -5.12 4.29 7.51
N PHE A 14 -4.87 2.99 7.25
CA PHE A 14 -5.74 1.89 7.68
C PHE A 14 -5.82 1.78 9.21
N GLY A 15 -4.69 1.89 9.92
CA GLY A 15 -4.69 1.91 11.39
C GLY A 15 -5.42 3.12 11.98
N CYS A 16 -5.30 4.30 11.36
CA CYS A 16 -6.03 5.50 11.74
C CYS A 16 -7.54 5.33 11.59
N LEU A 17 -8.00 4.60 10.56
CA LEU A 17 -9.41 4.24 10.40
C LEU A 17 -9.91 3.40 11.58
N VAL A 18 -9.12 2.41 12.01
CA VAL A 18 -9.43 1.57 13.18
C VAL A 18 -9.41 2.39 14.48
N LEU A 19 -8.42 3.26 14.66
CA LEU A 19 -8.36 4.19 15.79
C LEU A 19 -9.58 5.09 15.86
N HIS A 20 -9.98 5.67 14.73
CA HIS A 20 -11.15 6.54 14.65
C HIS A 20 -12.43 5.81 15.09
N TYR A 21 -12.59 4.54 14.68
CA TYR A 21 -13.70 3.71 15.16
C TYR A 21 -13.69 3.56 16.68
N LEU A 22 -12.54 3.24 17.29
CA LEU A 22 -12.42 3.10 18.74
C LEU A 22 -12.68 4.41 19.49
N GLU A 23 -12.27 5.55 18.93
CA GLU A 23 -12.56 6.88 19.49
C GLU A 23 -14.05 7.23 19.46
N LYS A 24 -14.76 6.79 18.41
CA LYS A 24 -16.20 6.98 18.26
C LYS A 24 -17.04 6.01 19.08
N ASN A 25 -16.47 4.88 19.49
CA ASN A 25 -17.13 3.81 20.24
C ASN A 25 -16.40 3.56 21.55
N PRO A 26 -16.49 4.47 22.54
CA PRO A 26 -15.71 4.40 23.78
C PRO A 26 -15.99 3.14 24.62
N ASP A 27 -17.15 2.50 24.42
CA ASP A 27 -17.50 1.23 25.07
C ASP A 27 -16.77 0.01 24.47
N THR A 28 -16.10 0.19 23.32
CA THR A 28 -15.29 -0.82 22.65
C THR A 28 -13.81 -0.52 22.81
N ASN A 29 -13.08 -1.41 23.49
CA ASN A 29 -11.62 -1.36 23.56
C ASN A 29 -10.96 -2.30 22.54
N MET A 30 -9.65 -2.11 22.36
CA MET A 30 -8.82 -2.89 21.43
C MET A 30 -8.95 -4.42 21.59
N SER A 31 -9.14 -4.92 22.81
CA SER A 31 -9.30 -6.36 23.07
C SER A 31 -10.66 -6.87 22.61
N GLN A 32 -11.72 -6.09 22.82
CA GLN A 32 -13.07 -6.41 22.36
C GLN A 32 -13.12 -6.38 20.82
N LEU A 33 -12.59 -5.32 20.20
CA LEU A 33 -12.54 -5.22 18.75
C LEU A 33 -11.74 -6.37 18.13
N ALA A 34 -10.57 -6.71 18.68
CA ALA A 34 -9.77 -7.83 18.17
C ALA A 34 -10.54 -9.16 18.23
N ARG A 35 -11.30 -9.38 19.32
CA ARG A 35 -12.15 -10.57 19.47
C ARG A 35 -13.27 -10.61 18.42
N GLU A 36 -13.90 -9.48 18.13
CA GLU A 36 -14.96 -9.37 17.11
C GLU A 36 -14.42 -9.58 15.69
N VAL A 37 -13.22 -9.08 15.40
CA VAL A 37 -12.51 -9.33 14.13
C VAL A 37 -12.05 -10.80 14.04
N GLY A 38 -11.88 -11.47 15.18
CA GLY A 38 -11.38 -12.85 15.25
C GLY A 38 -9.86 -12.96 15.07
N ILE A 39 -9.11 -12.00 15.61
CA ILE A 39 -7.63 -12.02 15.67
C ILE A 39 -7.14 -11.67 17.09
N SER A 40 -5.86 -11.88 17.37
CA SER A 40 -5.30 -11.49 18.66
C SER A 40 -5.22 -9.96 18.80
N ARG A 41 -5.32 -9.45 20.03
CA ARG A 41 -5.12 -8.02 20.33
C ARG A 41 -3.77 -7.50 19.79
N ALA A 42 -2.71 -8.30 19.94
CA ALA A 42 -1.39 -7.96 19.40
C ALA A 42 -1.39 -7.96 17.87
N GLY A 43 -2.09 -8.91 17.24
CA GLY A 43 -2.27 -8.97 15.79
C GLY A 43 -3.00 -7.74 15.25
N LEU A 44 -4.11 -7.34 15.89
CA LEU A 44 -4.83 -6.11 15.54
C LEU A 44 -3.92 -4.88 15.69
N GLY A 45 -3.17 -4.80 16.80
CA GLY A 45 -2.20 -3.72 17.01
C GLY A 45 -1.10 -3.70 15.95
N TRP A 46 -0.62 -4.86 15.52
CA TRP A 46 0.41 -4.98 14.50
C TRP A 46 -0.07 -4.50 13.13
N ILE A 47 -1.23 -4.96 12.65
CA ILE A 47 -1.75 -4.60 11.32
C ILE A 47 -2.15 -3.12 11.19
N CYS A 48 -2.38 -2.43 12.30
CA CYS A 48 -2.65 -0.98 12.30
C CYS A 48 -1.40 -0.14 12.06
N ARG A 49 -0.19 -0.69 12.21
CA ARG A 49 1.05 0.09 12.09
C ARG A 49 1.49 0.32 10.65
N LYS A 50 2.24 1.39 10.41
CA LYS A 50 2.88 1.70 9.10
C LYS A 50 3.75 0.56 8.59
N GLU A 51 4.35 -0.24 9.47
CA GLU A 51 5.24 -1.34 9.08
C GLU A 51 4.51 -2.61 8.64
N SER A 52 3.20 -2.69 8.80
CA SER A 52 2.41 -3.90 8.57
C SER A 52 1.24 -3.66 7.62
N ASN A 53 0.67 -4.75 7.10
CA ASN A 53 -0.56 -4.73 6.32
C ASN A 53 -1.33 -6.02 6.61
N PRO A 54 -2.66 -5.97 6.77
CA PRO A 54 -3.48 -7.17 6.81
C PRO A 54 -3.50 -7.88 5.46
N ASP A 55 -3.82 -9.18 5.48
CA ASP A 55 -4.27 -9.90 4.30
C ASP A 55 -5.74 -9.56 3.97
N GLU A 56 -6.23 -10.07 2.85
CA GLU A 56 -7.58 -9.79 2.35
C GLU A 56 -8.66 -10.20 3.36
N GLU A 57 -8.55 -11.41 3.91
CA GLU A 57 -9.54 -11.94 4.85
C GLU A 57 -9.59 -11.12 6.14
N THR A 58 -8.43 -10.74 6.68
CA THR A 58 -8.35 -9.91 7.88
C THR A 58 -8.84 -8.49 7.61
N ALA A 59 -8.47 -7.90 6.47
CA ALA A 59 -8.97 -6.58 6.05
C ALA A 59 -10.50 -6.59 5.90
N LEU A 60 -11.07 -7.64 5.33
CA LEU A 60 -12.51 -7.80 5.16
C LEU A 60 -13.23 -7.92 6.51
N ARG A 61 -12.68 -8.73 7.43
CA ARG A 61 -13.24 -8.86 8.78
C ARG A 61 -13.20 -7.53 9.53
N VAL A 62 -12.07 -6.82 9.49
CA VAL A 62 -11.97 -5.48 10.09
C VAL A 62 -12.98 -4.53 9.49
N ALA A 63 -13.06 -4.43 8.15
CA ALA A 63 -14.01 -3.55 7.46
C ALA A 63 -15.46 -3.80 7.90
N ARG A 64 -15.87 -5.07 7.96
CA ARG A 64 -17.20 -5.46 8.42
C ARG A 64 -17.45 -5.09 9.88
N THR A 65 -16.50 -5.39 10.77
CA THR A 65 -16.66 -5.11 12.20
C THR A 65 -16.76 -3.61 12.49
N ILE A 66 -15.99 -2.77 11.79
CA ILE A 66 -16.02 -1.32 12.01
C ILE A 66 -17.02 -0.57 11.10
N GLY A 67 -17.76 -1.30 10.25
CA GLY A 67 -18.73 -0.70 9.31
C GLY A 67 -18.10 0.13 8.19
N ALA A 68 -16.83 -0.12 7.83
CA ALA A 68 -16.14 0.61 6.77
C ALA A 68 -16.38 0.00 5.38
N ASN A 69 -16.30 0.85 4.36
CA ASN A 69 -16.36 0.42 2.96
C ASN A 69 -15.13 -0.43 2.61
N PHE A 70 -15.34 -1.64 2.08
CA PHE A 70 -14.23 -2.56 1.79
C PHE A 70 -13.32 -2.10 0.64
N THR A 71 -13.84 -1.35 -0.34
CA THR A 71 -13.04 -0.70 -1.39
C THR A 71 -12.07 0.30 -0.78
N GLU A 72 -12.54 1.11 0.16
CA GLU A 72 -11.70 2.08 0.87
C GLU A 72 -10.63 1.39 1.71
N VAL A 73 -10.98 0.38 2.49
CA VAL A 73 -10.02 -0.42 3.25
C VAL A 73 -8.98 -1.05 2.32
N SER A 74 -9.41 -1.61 1.19
CA SER A 74 -8.52 -2.20 0.18
C SER A 74 -7.53 -1.18 -0.37
N ARG A 75 -8.00 0.04 -0.67
CA ARG A 75 -7.16 1.16 -1.11
C ARG A 75 -6.11 1.51 -0.06
N LEU A 76 -6.52 1.77 1.18
CA LEU A 76 -5.63 2.19 2.28
C LEU A 76 -4.53 1.14 2.57
N VAL A 77 -4.88 -0.15 2.51
CA VAL A 77 -3.91 -1.25 2.69
C VAL A 77 -2.84 -1.25 1.59
N HIS A 78 -3.19 -0.92 0.35
CA HIS A 78 -2.25 -0.95 -0.77
C HIS A 78 -1.45 0.35 -0.90
N GLU A 79 -2.03 1.50 -0.55
CA GLU A 79 -1.30 2.76 -0.42
C GLU A 79 -0.19 2.66 0.64
N ASN A 80 -0.49 2.07 1.81
CA ASN A 80 0.53 1.84 2.85
C ASN A 80 1.69 0.96 2.36
N LYS A 81 1.45 0.02 1.42
CA LYS A 81 2.55 -0.75 0.81
C LYS A 81 3.48 0.14 -0.02
N LEU A 82 2.94 1.14 -0.74
CA LEU A 82 3.73 2.12 -1.49
C LEU A 82 4.46 3.09 -0.55
N GLU A 83 3.80 3.56 0.51
CA GLU A 83 4.43 4.37 1.55
C GLU A 83 5.66 3.68 2.15
N LYS A 84 5.54 2.38 2.48
CA LYS A 84 6.67 1.57 2.95
C LYS A 84 7.81 1.46 1.94
N LEU A 85 7.51 1.46 0.63
CA LEU A 85 8.54 1.48 -0.41
C LEU A 85 9.20 2.86 -0.48
N ALA A 86 8.43 3.93 -0.37
CA ALA A 86 8.93 5.31 -0.36
C ALA A 86 9.89 5.55 0.81
N GLN A 87 9.49 5.17 2.03
CA GLN A 87 10.32 5.28 3.24
C GLN A 87 11.65 4.54 3.14
N ARG A 88 11.71 3.49 2.30
CA ARG A 88 12.92 2.69 2.07
C ARG A 88 13.71 3.17 0.85
N ASN A 89 13.34 4.29 0.24
CA ASN A 89 13.88 4.80 -1.03
C ASN A 89 13.83 3.75 -2.15
N ARG A 90 12.71 3.01 -2.24
CA ARG A 90 12.51 1.93 -3.22
C ARG A 90 11.49 2.26 -4.30
N LEU A 91 10.93 3.46 -4.30
CA LEU A 91 10.15 3.97 -5.42
C LEU A 91 11.09 4.46 -6.52
N ILE A 92 11.79 3.54 -7.20
CA ILE A 92 12.79 3.89 -8.21
C ILE A 92 12.40 3.29 -9.55
N TYR A 93 12.10 4.15 -10.51
CA TYR A 93 12.04 3.77 -11.90
C TYR A 93 13.43 3.68 -12.48
N ALA A 94 13.70 2.55 -13.11
CA ALA A 94 15.00 2.25 -13.66
C ALA A 94 14.78 1.57 -15.02
N THR A 95 15.30 2.16 -16.10
CA THR A 95 15.20 1.59 -17.44
C THR A 95 16.51 1.75 -18.20
N LYS A 96 16.69 0.90 -19.21
CA LYS A 96 17.75 1.04 -20.19
C LYS A 96 17.10 1.19 -21.55
N PHE A 97 16.92 2.42 -21.98
CA PHE A 97 16.57 2.74 -23.36
C PHE A 97 17.86 3.11 -24.07
N SER A 98 18.31 2.25 -25.00
CA SER A 98 19.57 2.39 -25.74
C SER A 98 20.86 2.16 -24.92
N LYS A 99 21.94 2.91 -25.21
CA LYS A 99 23.24 2.79 -24.52
C LYS A 99 23.18 3.32 -23.09
N ASP A 100 22.21 4.20 -22.79
CA ASP A 100 22.12 4.91 -21.54
C ASP A 100 21.16 4.24 -20.55
N SER A 101 21.55 4.26 -19.28
CA SER A 101 20.71 3.84 -18.16
C SER A 101 20.10 5.08 -17.51
N TYR A 102 18.79 5.06 -17.30
CA TYR A 102 18.06 6.12 -16.61
C TYR A 102 17.51 5.59 -15.30
N GLN A 103 17.70 6.36 -14.24
CA GLN A 103 17.17 6.08 -12.91
C GLN A 103 16.52 7.34 -12.37
N VAL A 104 15.25 7.24 -11.97
CA VAL A 104 14.46 8.34 -11.42
C VAL A 104 13.71 7.84 -10.20
N THR A 105 13.77 8.61 -9.12
CA THR A 105 12.91 8.39 -7.95
C THR A 105 11.49 8.84 -8.32
N ILE A 106 10.52 7.95 -8.14
CA ILE A 106 9.11 8.24 -8.36
C ILE A 106 8.54 8.83 -7.06
N PRO A 107 7.92 10.03 -7.10
CA PRO A 107 7.20 10.58 -5.96
C PRO A 107 6.11 9.62 -5.45
N LEU A 108 5.83 9.64 -4.15
CA LEU A 108 4.84 8.75 -3.54
C LEU A 108 3.44 9.02 -4.10
N GLU A 109 3.10 10.30 -4.26
CA GLU A 109 1.85 10.77 -4.82
C GLU A 109 1.61 10.23 -6.24
N ASP A 110 2.65 10.21 -7.07
CA ASP A 110 2.58 9.66 -8.43
C ASP A 110 2.37 8.14 -8.42
N ALA A 111 3.02 7.43 -7.49
CA ALA A 111 2.81 6.00 -7.32
C ALA A 111 1.37 5.68 -6.87
N ILE A 112 0.81 6.47 -5.95
CA ILE A 112 -0.58 6.35 -5.49
C ILE A 112 -1.57 6.69 -6.61
N ALA A 113 -1.29 7.73 -7.40
CA ALA A 113 -2.09 8.07 -8.57
C ALA A 113 -2.10 6.94 -9.60
N GLY A 114 -0.93 6.34 -9.87
CA GLY A 114 -0.80 5.15 -10.71
C GLY A 114 -1.60 3.95 -10.20
N LEU A 115 -1.61 3.73 -8.87
CA LEU A 115 -2.39 2.65 -8.25
C LEU A 115 -3.89 2.84 -8.50
N SER A 116 -4.35 4.07 -8.31
CA SER A 116 -5.74 4.45 -8.51
C SER A 116 -6.16 4.34 -9.98
N ALA A 117 -5.31 4.78 -10.91
CA ALA A 117 -5.57 4.68 -12.34
C ALA A 117 -5.69 3.22 -12.81
N LEU A 118 -4.78 2.35 -12.35
CA LEU A 118 -4.86 0.92 -12.65
C LEU A 118 -6.10 0.27 -12.03
N PHE A 119 -6.43 0.58 -10.78
CA PHE A 119 -7.66 0.11 -10.14
C PHE A 119 -8.90 0.47 -10.98
N GLN A 120 -9.03 1.73 -11.41
CA GLN A 120 -10.16 2.17 -12.23
C GLN A 120 -10.22 1.45 -13.58
N ALA A 121 -9.07 1.24 -14.23
CA ALA A 121 -9.00 0.51 -15.49
C ALA A 121 -9.47 -0.95 -15.32
N PHE A 122 -8.97 -1.66 -14.30
CA PHE A 122 -9.41 -3.02 -14.00
C PHE A 122 -10.89 -3.05 -13.63
N HIS A 123 -11.33 -2.14 -12.75
CA HIS A 123 -12.72 -2.09 -12.32
C HIS A 123 -13.67 -1.87 -13.50
N THR A 124 -13.32 -1.00 -14.45
CA THR A 124 -14.11 -0.77 -15.67
C THR A 124 -14.27 -2.06 -16.47
N VAL A 125 -13.18 -2.80 -16.67
CA VAL A 125 -13.23 -4.06 -17.43
C VAL A 125 -14.00 -5.16 -16.69
N THR A 126 -13.86 -5.24 -15.36
CA THR A 126 -14.52 -6.29 -14.56
C THR A 126 -16.03 -6.07 -14.39
N GLN A 127 -16.58 -4.92 -14.80
CA GLN A 127 -18.04 -4.73 -14.87
C GLN A 127 -18.73 -5.70 -15.83
N SER A 128 -17.99 -6.19 -16.84
CA SER A 128 -18.52 -7.17 -17.81
C SER A 128 -18.37 -8.62 -17.36
N VAL A 129 -17.76 -8.87 -16.19
CA VAL A 129 -17.51 -10.21 -15.64
C VAL A 129 -18.68 -10.63 -14.75
N PRO A 130 -19.15 -11.89 -14.81
CA PRO A 130 -20.19 -12.39 -13.90
C PRO A 130 -19.80 -12.22 -12.43
N GLU A 131 -20.77 -11.86 -11.57
CA GLU A 131 -20.50 -11.49 -10.17
C GLU A 131 -19.76 -12.58 -9.36
N ILE A 132 -20.01 -13.87 -9.65
CA ILE A 132 -19.35 -15.00 -8.99
C ILE A 132 -17.86 -15.14 -9.36
N GLU A 133 -17.47 -14.64 -10.54
CA GLU A 133 -16.10 -14.69 -11.04
C GLU A 133 -15.38 -13.34 -10.90
N LYS A 134 -16.13 -12.30 -10.50
CA LYS A 134 -15.62 -10.94 -10.41
C LYS A 134 -14.58 -10.86 -9.29
N PRO A 135 -13.36 -10.37 -9.58
CA PRO A 135 -12.37 -10.18 -8.54
C PRO A 135 -12.84 -9.13 -7.54
N THR A 136 -12.48 -9.33 -6.27
CA THR A 136 -12.75 -8.33 -5.23
C THR A 136 -11.91 -7.07 -5.48
N ASP A 137 -12.35 -5.93 -4.95
CA ASP A 137 -11.56 -4.70 -5.01
C ASP A 137 -10.17 -4.87 -4.38
N PHE A 138 -10.07 -5.68 -3.32
CA PHE A 138 -8.79 -6.02 -2.70
C PHE A 138 -7.85 -6.73 -3.69
N GLN A 139 -8.38 -7.68 -4.45
CA GLN A 139 -7.63 -8.40 -5.47
C GLN A 139 -7.20 -7.48 -6.61
N ILE A 140 -8.07 -6.56 -7.04
CA ILE A 140 -7.74 -5.57 -8.06
C ILE A 140 -6.62 -4.63 -7.56
N TYR A 141 -6.74 -4.07 -6.36
CA TYR A 141 -5.68 -3.23 -5.78
C TYR A 141 -4.36 -4.00 -5.60
N LYS A 142 -4.43 -5.29 -5.24
CA LYS A 142 -3.26 -6.16 -5.14
C LYS A 142 -2.56 -6.34 -6.49
N GLN A 143 -3.32 -6.58 -7.55
CA GLN A 143 -2.78 -6.70 -8.92
C GLN A 143 -2.18 -5.38 -9.40
N ALA A 144 -2.89 -4.26 -9.21
CA ALA A 144 -2.41 -2.92 -9.55
C ALA A 144 -1.09 -2.59 -8.83
N TYR A 145 -1.00 -2.88 -7.53
CA TYR A 145 0.23 -2.71 -6.75
C TYR A 145 1.39 -3.56 -7.30
N GLU A 146 1.17 -4.83 -7.62
CA GLU A 146 2.24 -5.68 -8.17
C GLU A 146 2.70 -5.21 -9.56
N ILE A 147 1.80 -4.66 -10.38
CA ILE A 147 2.18 -4.01 -11.65
C ILE A 147 3.08 -2.82 -11.40
N ILE A 148 2.70 -1.90 -10.49
CA ILE A 148 3.53 -0.75 -10.12
C ILE A 148 4.90 -1.20 -9.66
N LYS A 149 4.93 -2.11 -8.70
CA LYS A 149 6.15 -2.63 -8.11
C LYS A 149 7.06 -3.31 -9.14
N ARG A 150 6.50 -4.13 -10.04
CA ARG A 150 7.28 -4.90 -11.02
C ARG A 150 7.73 -4.04 -12.19
N GLU A 151 6.79 -3.34 -12.82
CA GLU A 151 7.04 -2.66 -14.10
C GLU A 151 7.65 -1.27 -13.90
N PHE A 152 7.31 -0.61 -12.80
CA PHE A 152 7.73 0.77 -12.56
C PHE A 152 8.82 0.90 -11.50
N LEU A 153 8.95 -0.03 -10.55
CA LEU A 153 9.86 0.14 -9.40
C LEU A 153 11.01 -0.88 -9.31
N SER A 154 11.02 -1.93 -10.14
CA SER A 154 11.96 -3.04 -10.01
C SER A 154 12.56 -3.46 -11.34
N ARG A 155 13.58 -2.72 -11.79
CA ARG A 155 14.54 -3.26 -12.75
C ARG A 155 15.94 -3.15 -12.15
N LYS A 156 16.58 -4.29 -11.90
CA LYS A 156 18.02 -4.35 -11.68
C LYS A 156 18.69 -3.90 -12.99
N ILE A 157 18.99 -2.61 -13.15
CA ILE A 157 19.83 -2.17 -14.25
C ILE A 157 21.26 -2.66 -13.93
N PRO A 158 21.91 -3.44 -14.81
CA PRO A 158 23.31 -3.78 -14.65
C PRO A 158 24.16 -2.51 -14.61
N ARG A 159 24.99 -2.35 -13.57
CA ARG A 159 25.94 -1.23 -13.45
C ARG A 159 26.90 -1.20 -14.65
N LYS A 160 26.65 -0.32 -15.61
CA LYS A 160 27.72 0.38 -16.31
C LYS A 160 27.48 1.87 -16.07
N LEU A 161 28.00 2.35 -14.93
CA LEU A 161 28.12 3.78 -14.67
C LEU A 161 29.09 4.33 -15.72
N HIS A 162 28.59 5.11 -16.67
CA HIS A 162 29.45 6.05 -17.39
C HIS A 162 29.51 7.31 -16.54
N GLU A 163 30.70 7.59 -16.01
CA GLU A 163 30.98 8.87 -15.39
C GLU A 163 30.77 9.99 -16.42
N PRO A 164 30.23 11.15 -16.02
CA PRO A 164 30.13 12.29 -16.91
C PRO A 164 31.54 12.66 -17.40
N GLN A 165 31.71 12.67 -18.72
CA GLN A 165 32.94 13.15 -19.34
C GLN A 165 33.18 14.58 -18.87
N LYS A 166 34.29 14.78 -18.15
CA LYS A 166 34.81 16.12 -17.85
C LYS A 166 34.96 16.86 -19.18
N GLU A 167 34.31 18.00 -19.30
CA GLU A 167 34.58 18.97 -20.35
C GLU A 167 36.08 19.20 -20.43
N ILE A 168 36.65 18.91 -21.60
CA ILE A 168 38.01 19.28 -21.94
C ILE A 168 37.96 20.78 -22.23
N SER A 169 38.27 21.60 -21.24
CA SER A 169 38.60 23.01 -21.46
C SER A 169 39.98 23.08 -22.11
N GLN A 170 40.02 23.29 -23.43
CA GLN A 170 41.22 23.80 -24.12
C GLN A 170 41.20 25.33 -24.11
N PRO A 171 42.37 25.95 -23.96
CA PRO A 171 42.91 26.74 -25.06
C PRO A 171 44.18 26.13 -25.67
#